data_AF-A0A7V9CKI9-F1
#
_entry.id   AF-A0A7V9CKI9-F1
#
_cell.length_a   1.000
_cell.length_b   1.000
_cell.length_c   1.000
_cell.angle_alpha   90.00
_cell.angle_beta   90.00
_cell.angle_gamma   90.00
#
_symmetry.space_group_name_H-M   'P 1'
#
loop_
_entity.id
_entity.type
_entity.pdbx_description
1 polymer ?
#
loop_
_entity_poly.entity_id
_entity_poly.type
_entity_poly.pdbx_seq_one_letter_code
_entity_poly.pdbx_strand_id
1 'polypeptide(L)'
;MAAPVDVMRALIGADPGGAAWLPRLLQALPEIHWGAVRTPGILRATPLAREINIVDGVVRLPCCLETSTLVLALEDARDDRLPAGMPADPQRHRVSQVIEALRVIASGRHFGVAIIAREGYAEPHRTTILEGLPHLEREEAEDLYANYWGWISEETLDALASS
;
A
#
# COMPACT_ATOMS: atom_id res chain seq x y z
N MET A 1 6.37 -19.49 -4.72
CA MET A 1 6.38 -18.38 -3.73
C MET A 1 4.97 -17.86 -3.63
N ALA A 2 4.46 -17.60 -2.42
CA ALA A 2 3.09 -17.11 -2.25
C ALA A 2 3.00 -15.63 -2.68
N ALA A 3 1.93 -15.25 -3.37
CA ALA A 3 1.65 -13.84 -3.63
C ALA A 3 1.34 -13.13 -2.29
N PRO A 4 1.55 -11.81 -2.14
CA PRO A 4 1.30 -11.13 -0.87
C PRO A 4 -0.15 -11.30 -0.42
N VAL A 5 -1.08 -11.33 -1.39
CA VAL A 5 -2.50 -11.63 -1.15
C VAL A 5 -2.71 -12.99 -0.50
N ASP A 6 -1.91 -14.01 -0.82
CA ASP A 6 -2.04 -15.34 -0.24
C ASP A 6 -1.49 -15.39 1.19
N VAL A 7 -0.39 -14.67 1.44
CA VAL A 7 0.13 -14.49 2.81
C VAL A 7 -0.88 -13.75 3.67
N MET A 8 -1.47 -12.66 3.15
CA MET A 8 -2.52 -11.93 3.87
C MET A 8 -3.76 -12.78 4.12
N ARG A 9 -4.17 -13.63 3.16
CA ARG A 9 -5.27 -14.59 3.37
C ARG A 9 -4.96 -15.55 4.51
N ALA A 10 -3.74 -16.07 4.58
CA ALA A 10 -3.33 -16.97 5.65
C ALA A 10 -3.36 -16.27 7.02
N LEU A 11 -2.82 -15.04 7.09
CA LEU A 11 -2.83 -14.21 8.29
C LEU A 11 -4.27 -13.92 8.77
N ILE A 12 -5.16 -13.53 7.85
CA ILE A 12 -6.58 -13.28 8.16
C ILE A 12 -7.30 -14.56 8.58
N GLY A 13 -6.94 -15.71 7.99
CA GLY A 13 -7.49 -17.01 8.38
C GLY A 13 -7.11 -17.42 9.80
N ALA A 14 -5.87 -17.13 10.22
CA ALA A 14 -5.36 -17.44 11.56
C ALA A 14 -5.82 -16.43 12.62
N ASP A 15 -5.86 -15.15 12.26
CA ASP A 15 -6.30 -14.04 13.12
C ASP A 15 -7.18 -13.06 12.31
N PRO A 16 -8.50 -13.30 12.27
CA PRO A 16 -9.44 -12.49 11.50
C PRO A 16 -9.52 -11.02 11.95
N GLY A 17 -9.17 -10.74 13.20
CA GLY A 17 -9.17 -9.38 13.75
C GLY A 17 -7.89 -8.61 13.44
N GLY A 18 -6.82 -9.30 13.05
CA GLY A 18 -5.48 -8.73 12.85
C GLY A 18 -4.80 -8.25 14.13
N ALA A 19 -5.28 -8.65 15.31
CA ALA A 19 -4.77 -8.17 16.58
C ALA A 19 -3.29 -8.54 16.81
N ALA A 20 -2.85 -9.69 16.30
CA ALA A 20 -1.49 -10.19 16.46
C ALA A 20 -0.54 -9.68 15.35
N TRP A 21 -0.99 -9.69 14.09
CA TRP A 21 -0.10 -9.41 12.95
C TRP A 21 -0.16 -7.98 12.43
N LEU A 22 -1.31 -7.30 12.47
CA LEU A 22 -1.47 -5.98 11.86
C LEU A 22 -0.59 -4.91 12.54
N PRO A 23 -0.54 -4.82 13.89
CA PRO A 23 0.38 -3.87 14.53
C PRO A 23 1.85 -4.12 14.18
N ARG A 24 2.24 -5.40 14.02
CA ARG A 24 3.62 -5.78 13.69
C ARG A 24 3.96 -5.43 12.24
N LEU A 25 3.01 -5.66 11.32
CA LEU A 25 3.13 -5.20 9.93
C LEU A 25 3.34 -3.69 9.88
N LEU A 26 2.53 -2.91 10.61
CA LEU A 26 2.62 -1.46 10.62
C LEU A 26 3.91 -0.95 11.28
N GLN A 27 4.41 -1.63 12.31
CA GLN A 27 5.69 -1.30 12.97
C GLN A 27 6.90 -1.57 12.08
N ALA A 28 6.78 -2.48 11.11
CA ALA A 28 7.86 -2.78 10.18
C ALA A 28 8.01 -1.70 9.08
N LEU A 29 7.03 -0.79 8.93
CA LEU A 29 7.05 0.23 7.89
C LEU A 29 7.85 1.48 8.33
N PRO A 30 8.82 1.93 7.53
CA PRO A 30 9.74 3.01 7.93
C PRO A 30 9.11 4.40 7.98
N GLU A 31 8.13 4.68 7.10
CA GLU A 31 7.60 6.04 6.91
C GLU A 31 6.13 6.19 7.35
N ILE A 32 5.66 5.30 8.23
CA ILE A 32 4.26 5.28 8.63
C ILE A 32 3.85 6.51 9.44
N HIS A 33 2.67 7.06 9.14
CA HIS A 33 2.08 8.11 9.93
C HIS A 33 1.58 7.58 11.29
N TRP A 34 2.12 8.12 12.39
CA TRP A 34 1.93 7.62 13.77
C TRP A 34 0.46 7.43 14.20
N GLY A 35 -0.48 8.18 13.63
CA GLY A 35 -1.92 8.01 13.89
C GLY A 35 -2.45 6.63 13.47
N ALA A 36 -1.98 6.09 12.35
CA ALA A 36 -2.40 4.79 11.84
C ALA A 36 -1.84 3.62 12.67
N VAL A 37 -0.63 3.77 13.23
CA VAL A 37 0.06 2.75 14.04
C VAL A 37 -0.63 2.50 15.37
N ARG A 38 -1.13 3.56 16.01
CA ARG A 38 -1.63 3.48 17.40
C ARG A 38 -3.00 2.82 17.50
N THR A 39 -3.85 3.02 16.50
CA THR A 39 -5.23 2.50 16.50
C THR A 39 -5.61 2.08 15.08
N PRO A 40 -5.07 0.95 14.59
CA PRO A 40 -5.35 0.48 13.24
C PRO A 40 -6.80 0.03 13.07
N GLY A 41 -7.59 -0.06 14.14
CA GLY A 41 -9.01 -0.38 14.08
C GLY A 41 -9.28 -1.87 13.87
N ILE A 42 -10.55 -2.20 13.60
CA ILE A 42 -11.01 -3.57 13.38
C ILE A 42 -10.93 -3.88 11.90
N LEU A 43 -10.27 -4.99 11.53
CA LEU A 43 -10.21 -5.46 10.15
C LEU A 43 -11.61 -5.73 9.59
N ARG A 44 -11.87 -5.26 8.38
CA ARG A 44 -13.13 -5.46 7.66
C ARG A 44 -13.01 -6.69 6.77
N ALA A 45 -14.12 -7.41 6.64
CA ALA A 45 -14.26 -8.52 5.70
C ALA A 45 -14.47 -8.01 4.26
N THR A 46 -13.45 -7.36 3.69
CA THR A 46 -13.45 -6.85 2.31
C THR A 46 -12.58 -7.73 1.40
N PRO A 47 -12.89 -7.80 0.10
CA PRO A 47 -11.99 -8.43 -0.86
C PRO A 47 -10.62 -7.76 -0.82
N LEU A 48 -9.55 -8.57 -0.73
CA LEU A 48 -8.18 -8.06 -0.74
C LEU A 48 -7.81 -7.48 -2.10
N ALA A 49 -8.23 -8.11 -3.20
CA ALA A 49 -8.03 -7.54 -4.53
C ALA A 49 -9.16 -6.56 -4.85
N ARG A 50 -8.81 -5.38 -5.37
CA ARG A 50 -9.78 -4.31 -5.68
C ARG A 50 -9.48 -3.69 -7.04
N GLU A 51 -10.53 -3.26 -7.74
CA GLU A 51 -10.41 -2.37 -8.90
C GLU A 51 -11.09 -1.05 -8.54
N ILE A 52 -10.34 0.05 -8.64
CA ILE A 52 -10.80 1.38 -8.25
C ILE A 52 -10.77 2.29 -9.48
N ASN A 53 -11.88 2.98 -9.75
CA ASN A 53 -11.92 4.02 -10.76
C ASN A 53 -11.29 5.30 -10.18
N ILE A 54 -10.31 5.83 -10.87
CA ILE A 54 -9.72 7.16 -10.67
C ILE A 54 -9.99 8.02 -11.91
N VAL A 55 -9.66 9.30 -11.86
CA VAL A 55 -9.91 10.26 -12.96
C VAL A 55 -9.37 9.73 -14.30
N ASP A 56 -8.16 9.16 -14.28
CA ASP A 56 -7.44 8.74 -15.49
C ASP A 56 -7.44 7.22 -15.71
N GLY A 57 -8.45 6.50 -15.19
CA GLY A 57 -8.66 5.09 -15.51
C GLY A 57 -8.93 4.18 -14.31
N VAL A 58 -8.56 2.91 -14.45
CA VAL A 58 -8.82 1.87 -13.44
C VAL A 58 -7.51 1.40 -12.83
N VAL A 59 -7.40 1.52 -11.51
CA VAL A 59 -6.27 1.00 -10.73
C VAL A 59 -6.67 -0.30 -10.07
N ARG A 60 -5.98 -1.37 -10.43
CA ARG A 60 -6.06 -2.66 -9.74
C ARG A 60 -5.17 -2.61 -8.51
N LEU A 61 -5.69 -2.86 -7.32
CA LEU A 61 -4.93 -3.06 -6.09
C LEU A 61 -4.88 -4.57 -5.84
N PRO A 62 -3.72 -5.23 -5.96
CA PRO A 62 -3.62 -6.69 -5.83
C PRO A 62 -3.89 -7.15 -4.39
N CYS A 63 -3.56 -6.31 -3.41
CA CYS A 63 -3.82 -6.57 -2.00
C CYS A 63 -4.13 -5.26 -1.26
N CYS A 64 -5.31 -5.18 -0.66
CA CYS A 64 -5.85 -4.02 0.03
C CYS A 64 -6.50 -4.47 1.34
N LEU A 65 -5.95 -3.99 2.45
CA LEU A 65 -6.44 -4.26 3.80
C LEU A 65 -7.28 -3.07 4.24
N GLU A 66 -8.52 -3.32 4.64
CA GLU A 66 -9.39 -2.28 5.17
C GLU A 66 -9.70 -2.56 6.63
N THR A 67 -9.66 -1.52 7.43
CA THR A 67 -10.14 -1.54 8.80
C THR A 67 -11.19 -0.46 9.01
N SER A 68 -11.69 -0.33 10.24
CA SER A 68 -12.53 0.79 10.66
C SER A 68 -11.84 2.16 10.53
N THR A 69 -10.51 2.24 10.59
CA THR A 69 -9.75 3.50 10.65
C THR A 69 -8.66 3.64 9.58
N LEU A 70 -8.37 2.58 8.82
CA LEU A 70 -7.25 2.48 7.91
C LEU A 70 -7.63 1.79 6.59
N VAL A 71 -7.00 2.21 5.48
CA VAL A 71 -6.91 1.46 4.22
C VAL A 71 -5.44 1.33 3.81
N LEU A 72 -4.93 0.11 3.71
CA LEU A 72 -3.53 -0.15 3.34
C LEU A 72 -3.45 -0.97 2.05
N ALA A 73 -2.81 -0.44 1.02
CA ALA A 73 -2.43 -1.23 -0.15
C ALA A 73 -1.04 -1.84 0.02
N LEU A 74 -0.90 -3.10 -0.38
CA LEU A 74 0.37 -3.80 -0.49
C LEU A 74 0.65 -4.08 -1.97
N GLU A 75 1.70 -3.47 -2.50
CA GLU A 75 2.19 -3.70 -3.86
C GLU A 75 3.32 -4.74 -3.84
N ASP A 76 3.42 -5.56 -4.88
CA ASP A 76 4.47 -6.59 -5.01
C ASP A 76 5.53 -6.13 -6.00
N ALA A 77 6.76 -5.98 -5.53
CA ALA A 77 7.94 -5.63 -6.31
C ALA A 77 9.07 -6.66 -6.11
N ARG A 78 8.74 -7.90 -5.74
CA ARG A 78 9.75 -8.97 -5.52
C ARG A 78 10.35 -9.51 -6.80
N ASP A 79 9.58 -9.48 -7.90
CA ASP A 79 9.98 -10.01 -9.20
C ASP A 79 10.56 -8.94 -10.13
N ASP A 80 10.15 -7.68 -9.96
CA ASP A 80 10.67 -6.52 -10.70
C ASP A 80 10.36 -5.21 -9.96
N ARG A 81 10.98 -4.11 -10.40
CA ARG A 81 10.62 -2.76 -9.95
C ARG A 81 9.17 -2.45 -10.32
N LEU A 82 8.51 -1.68 -9.45
CA LEU A 82 7.19 -1.17 -9.79
C LEU A 82 7.26 -0.34 -11.08
N PRO A 83 6.24 -0.45 -11.95
CA PRO A 83 6.27 0.24 -13.22
C PRO A 83 6.32 1.76 -13.02
N ALA A 84 7.26 2.41 -13.72
CA ALA A 84 7.41 3.86 -13.71
C ALA A 84 6.27 4.59 -14.44
N GLY A 85 5.45 3.85 -15.20
CA GLY A 85 4.31 4.37 -15.94
C GLY A 85 3.67 3.29 -16.81
N MET A 86 2.49 3.56 -17.32
CA MET A 86 1.91 2.79 -18.42
C MET A 86 2.41 3.37 -19.75
N PRO A 87 2.43 2.63 -20.87
CA PRO A 87 2.82 3.21 -22.17
C PRO A 87 2.01 4.45 -22.57
N ALA A 88 0.75 4.52 -22.14
CA ALA A 88 -0.14 5.65 -22.38
C ALA A 88 0.14 6.86 -21.46
N ASP A 89 0.82 6.65 -20.34
CA ASP A 89 1.20 7.70 -19.39
C ASP A 89 2.51 7.32 -18.66
N PRO A 90 3.66 7.63 -19.27
CA PRO A 90 4.97 7.21 -18.76
C PRO A 90 5.39 7.92 -17.47
N GLN A 91 4.71 9.00 -17.09
CA GLN A 91 5.04 9.78 -15.89
C GLN A 91 4.33 9.25 -14.64
N ARG A 92 3.22 8.51 -14.82
CA ARG A 92 2.42 8.02 -13.70
C ARG A 92 2.99 6.77 -13.08
N HIS A 93 3.94 6.98 -12.18
CA HIS A 93 4.49 5.93 -11.35
C HIS A 93 3.39 5.16 -10.61
N ARG A 94 3.58 3.84 -10.47
CA ARG A 94 2.61 2.94 -9.84
C ARG A 94 2.14 3.41 -8.46
N VAL A 95 3.07 3.88 -7.63
CA VAL A 95 2.77 4.38 -6.27
C VAL A 95 1.80 5.57 -6.32
N SER A 96 1.97 6.51 -7.26
CA SER A 96 1.08 7.66 -7.41
C SER A 96 -0.35 7.22 -7.73
N GLN A 97 -0.50 6.28 -8.67
CA GLN A 97 -1.81 5.71 -9.03
C GLN A 97 -2.48 5.00 -7.84
N VAL A 98 -1.71 4.26 -7.06
CA VAL A 98 -2.22 3.54 -5.88
C VAL A 98 -2.66 4.52 -4.79
N ILE A 99 -1.88 5.56 -4.52
CA ILE A 99 -2.22 6.60 -3.53
C ILE A 99 -3.52 7.31 -3.91
N GLU A 100 -3.72 7.64 -5.18
CA GLU A 100 -4.99 8.21 -5.66
C GLU A 100 -6.16 7.23 -5.50
N ALA A 101 -5.97 5.97 -5.87
CA ALA A 101 -6.99 4.94 -5.70
C ALA A 101 -7.37 4.75 -4.22
N LEU A 102 -6.38 4.79 -3.33
CA LEU A 102 -6.59 4.73 -1.89
C LEU A 102 -7.37 5.94 -1.38
N ARG A 103 -7.04 7.15 -1.83
CA ARG A 103 -7.77 8.37 -1.47
C ARG A 103 -9.27 8.27 -1.80
N VAL A 104 -9.63 7.69 -2.94
CA VAL A 104 -11.03 7.48 -3.35
C VAL A 104 -11.79 6.59 -2.35
N ILE A 105 -11.16 5.52 -1.86
CA ILE A 105 -11.82 4.55 -0.97
C ILE A 105 -11.64 4.82 0.52
N ALA A 106 -10.64 5.63 0.91
CA ALA A 106 -10.33 5.92 2.31
C ALA A 106 -11.53 6.52 3.05
N SER A 107 -12.33 7.39 2.39
CA SER A 107 -13.55 7.96 2.96
C SER A 107 -13.34 8.59 4.36
N GLY A 108 -12.25 9.33 4.53
CA GLY A 108 -11.87 9.97 5.81
C GLY A 108 -11.06 9.07 6.78
N ARG A 109 -10.80 7.82 6.41
CA ARG A 109 -9.83 6.95 7.11
C ARG A 109 -8.40 7.35 6.78
N HIS A 110 -7.45 6.95 7.63
CA HIS A 110 -6.04 6.95 7.23
C HIS A 110 -5.86 6.00 6.05
N PHE A 111 -4.88 6.27 5.20
CA PHE A 111 -4.52 5.34 4.15
C PHE A 111 -3.02 5.36 3.88
N GLY A 112 -2.53 4.28 3.30
CA GLY A 112 -1.13 4.16 2.95
C GLY A 112 -0.87 3.08 1.93
N VAL A 113 0.21 3.23 1.19
CA VAL A 113 0.76 2.19 0.32
C VAL A 113 2.11 1.76 0.85
N ALA A 114 2.29 0.45 0.92
CA ALA A 114 3.57 -0.19 1.23
C ALA A 114 3.95 -1.15 0.11
N ILE A 115 5.25 -1.30 -0.12
CA ILE A 115 5.80 -2.20 -1.13
C ILE A 115 6.39 -3.43 -0.44
N ILE A 116 6.11 -4.62 -0.96
CA ILE A 116 6.81 -5.85 -0.61
C ILE A 116 7.92 -6.04 -1.63
N ALA A 117 9.17 -6.09 -1.20
CA ALA A 117 10.30 -6.21 -2.10
C ALA A 117 11.43 -7.07 -1.52
N ARG A 118 12.42 -7.39 -2.35
CA ARG A 118 13.66 -8.05 -1.89
C ARG A 118 14.60 -7.05 -1.24
N GLU A 119 15.52 -7.53 -0.41
CA GLU A 119 16.61 -6.71 0.10
C GLU A 119 17.37 -6.03 -1.05
N GLY A 120 17.69 -4.75 -0.87
CA GLY A 120 18.32 -3.93 -1.92
C GLY A 120 17.34 -3.34 -2.94
N TYR A 121 16.03 -3.40 -2.68
CA TYR A 121 15.03 -2.69 -3.48
C TYR A 121 15.38 -1.20 -3.60
N ALA A 122 15.46 -0.73 -4.85
CA ALA A 122 15.69 0.68 -5.15
C ALA A 122 14.36 1.41 -5.10
N GLU A 123 14.12 2.10 -3.98
CA GLU A 123 12.89 2.86 -3.78
C GLU A 123 12.67 3.92 -4.88
N PRO A 124 11.41 4.15 -5.28
CA PRO A 124 11.10 5.22 -6.20
C PRO A 124 11.49 6.56 -5.57
N HIS A 125 12.20 7.39 -6.33
CA HIS A 125 12.57 8.71 -5.85
C HIS A 125 11.31 9.56 -5.64
N ARG A 126 11.29 10.38 -4.59
CA ARG A 126 10.17 11.27 -4.26
C ARG A 126 9.69 12.09 -5.45
N THR A 127 10.61 12.62 -6.26
CA THR A 127 10.26 13.39 -7.47
C THR A 127 9.49 12.55 -8.47
N THR A 128 9.84 11.27 -8.65
CA THR A 128 9.13 10.35 -9.55
C THR A 128 7.69 10.11 -9.11
N ILE A 129 7.44 10.03 -7.80
CA ILE A 129 6.06 9.89 -7.28
C ILE A 129 5.27 11.17 -7.50
N LEU A 130 5.86 12.34 -7.20
CA LEU A 130 5.19 13.64 -7.34
C LEU A 130 4.92 14.02 -8.81
N GLU A 131 5.86 13.72 -9.71
CA GLU A 131 5.68 13.91 -11.15
C GLU A 131 4.56 13.02 -11.72
N GLY A 132 4.26 11.91 -11.05
CA GLY A 132 3.11 11.05 -11.36
C GLY A 132 1.74 11.61 -10.92
N LEU A 133 1.70 12.81 -10.33
CA LEU A 133 0.50 13.53 -9.89
C LEU A 133 0.35 14.89 -10.60
N PRO A 134 0.47 14.98 -11.94
CA PRO A 134 0.59 16.26 -12.64
C PRO A 134 -0.70 17.10 -12.63
N HIS A 135 -1.84 16.50 -12.29
CA HIS A 135 -3.14 17.16 -12.22
C HIS A 135 -3.45 17.77 -10.84
N LEU A 136 -2.57 17.59 -9.86
CA LEU A 136 -2.73 18.12 -8.51
C LEU A 136 -1.81 19.31 -8.29
N GLU A 137 -2.24 20.23 -7.44
CA GLU A 137 -1.38 21.30 -6.96
C GLU A 137 -0.26 20.73 -6.10
N ARG A 138 0.87 21.43 -6.05
CA ARG A 138 2.08 20.92 -5.36
C ARG A 138 1.80 20.54 -3.91
N GLU A 139 1.09 21.37 -3.15
CA GLU A 139 0.76 21.10 -1.75
C GLU A 139 -0.05 19.80 -1.60
N GLU A 140 -1.05 19.61 -2.45
CA GLU A 140 -1.88 18.40 -2.45
C GLU A 140 -1.11 17.15 -2.87
N ALA A 141 -0.19 17.27 -3.83
CA ALA A 141 0.69 16.18 -4.23
C ALA A 141 1.65 15.78 -3.09
N GLU A 142 2.16 16.75 -2.34
CA GLU A 142 3.04 16.53 -1.18
C GLU A 142 2.28 15.85 -0.02
N ASP A 143 1.04 16.28 0.25
CA ASP A 143 0.16 15.64 1.22
C ASP A 143 -0.16 14.20 0.82
N LEU A 144 -0.37 13.94 -0.47
CA LEU A 144 -0.58 12.59 -0.97
C LEU A 144 0.66 11.72 -0.86
N TYR A 145 1.84 12.26 -1.19
CA TYR A 145 3.11 11.56 -1.05
C TYR A 145 3.36 11.05 0.37
N ALA A 146 2.90 11.76 1.40
CA ALA A 146 2.99 11.32 2.80
C ALA A 146 2.25 9.99 3.11
N ASN A 147 1.48 9.47 2.17
CA ASN A 147 0.81 8.17 2.27
C ASN A 147 1.61 7.04 1.57
N TYR A 148 2.81 7.32 1.05
CA TYR A 148 3.80 6.29 0.77
C TYR A 148 4.51 5.93 2.07
N TRP A 149 4.42 4.67 2.50
CA TRP A 149 4.95 4.21 3.80
C TRP A 149 6.24 3.39 3.68
N GLY A 150 6.88 3.44 2.51
CA GLY A 150 8.10 2.70 2.22
C GLY A 150 7.85 1.26 1.78
N TRP A 151 8.80 0.39 2.10
CA TRP A 151 8.77 -1.02 1.77
C TRP A 151 9.14 -1.89 2.97
N ILE A 152 8.74 -3.15 2.91
CA ILE A 152 9.21 -4.22 3.80
C ILE A 152 9.74 -5.38 2.97
N SER A 153 10.66 -6.13 3.58
CA SER A 153 11.25 -7.29 2.94
C SER A 153 10.27 -8.47 2.89
N GLU A 154 10.49 -9.39 1.94
CA GLU A 154 9.73 -10.64 1.88
C GLU A 154 9.87 -11.47 3.17
N GLU A 155 11.06 -11.52 3.76
CA GLU A 155 11.34 -12.24 5.00
C GLU A 155 10.56 -11.64 6.17
N THR A 156 10.41 -10.32 6.19
CA THR A 156 9.61 -9.62 7.19
C THR A 156 8.14 -10.01 7.08
N LEU A 157 7.61 -10.10 5.85
CA LEU A 157 6.24 -10.54 5.62
C LEU A 157 6.03 -12.01 6.00
N ASP A 158 6.95 -12.90 5.65
CA ASP A 158 6.89 -14.32 5.97
C ASP A 158 7.03 -14.59 7.48
N ALA A 159 7.82 -13.78 8.18
CA ALA A 159 7.97 -13.84 9.64
C ALA A 159 6.66 -13.49 10.38
N LEU A 160 5.78 -12.67 9.77
CA LEU A 160 4.45 -12.42 10.32
C LEU A 160 3.55 -13.65 10.22
N ALA A 161 3.65 -14.41 9.13
CA ALA A 161 2.82 -15.60 8.90
C ALA A 161 3.25 -16.81 9.76
N SER A 162 4.47 -16.76 10.29
CA SER A 162 5.07 -17.85 11.08
C SER A 162 4.93 -17.66 12.60
N SER A 163 4.28 -16.58 13.06
CA SER A 163 4.15 -16.21 14.47
C SER A 163 2.74 -16.35 14.99
#